data_AF-A0A2D6M062-F1
#
_entry.id   AF-A0A2D6M062-F1
#
_cell.length_a   1.000
_cell.length_b   1.000
_cell.length_c   1.000
_cell.angle_alpha   90.00
_cell.angle_beta   90.00
_cell.angle_gamma   90.00
#
_symmetry.space_group_name_H-M   'P 1'
#
loop_
_entity.id
_entity.type
_entity.pdbx_description
1 polymer ?
#
loop_
_entity_poly.entity_id
_entity_poly.type
_entity_poly.pdbx_seq_one_letter_code
_entity_poly.pdbx_strand_id
1 'polypeptide(L)'
;MFERTGFGLDSLEGQKIFSKDPLGFMLRIEELVGKMHSLGITHNHLHGGNIALTRKGQIVLLDLSAARMAKIPKKPTKKWIVKKFHNELWTVANSLAYLIEHIKGAEALRGNLFSLREAIVGNIVSQYSGELKKKLDWNTILALRKM
;
A
#
# COMPACT_ATOMS: atom_id res chain seq x y z
N MET A 1 -15.12 -19.43 -7.16
CA MET A 1 -14.08 -19.57 -8.20
C MET A 1 -13.37 -18.23 -8.28
N PHE A 2 -12.20 -18.07 -7.65
CA PHE A 2 -11.42 -16.84 -7.78
C PHE A 2 -10.94 -16.76 -9.23
N GLU A 3 -11.22 -15.65 -9.90
CA GLU A 3 -10.66 -15.37 -11.22
C GLU A 3 -9.13 -15.56 -11.13
N ARG A 4 -8.58 -16.57 -11.83
CA ARG A 4 -7.13 -16.76 -12.03
C ARG A 4 -6.48 -15.60 -12.83
N THR A 5 -7.16 -14.47 -12.99
CA THR A 5 -6.98 -13.51 -14.10
C THR A 5 -6.69 -12.08 -13.64
N GLY A 6 -6.03 -11.94 -12.49
CA GLY A 6 -5.39 -10.68 -12.10
C GLY A 6 -3.99 -10.59 -12.69
N PHE A 7 -3.59 -9.38 -13.12
CA PHE A 7 -2.22 -9.10 -13.55
C PHE A 7 -1.51 -8.32 -12.45
N GLY A 8 -0.36 -8.81 -11.99
CA GLY A 8 0.46 -8.11 -10.98
C GLY A 8 0.80 -6.69 -11.45
N LEU A 9 0.87 -5.73 -10.53
CA LEU A 9 1.12 -4.32 -10.89
C LEU A 9 2.46 -4.12 -11.58
N ASP A 10 3.44 -4.99 -11.33
CA ASP A 10 4.76 -4.96 -11.98
C ASP A 10 4.77 -5.58 -13.38
N SER A 11 3.71 -6.30 -13.78
CA SER A 11 3.57 -6.85 -15.14
C SER A 11 3.15 -5.77 -16.16
N LEU A 12 3.49 -5.98 -17.44
CA LEU A 12 3.11 -5.06 -18.52
C LEU A 12 1.59 -4.87 -18.60
N GLU A 13 0.81 -5.94 -18.45
CA GLU A 13 -0.65 -5.89 -18.45
C GLU A 13 -1.20 -5.13 -17.24
N GLY A 14 -0.64 -5.36 -16.05
CA GLY A 14 -1.01 -4.63 -14.83
C GLY A 14 -0.76 -3.13 -14.97
N GLN A 15 0.42 -2.75 -15.49
CA GLN A 15 0.78 -1.37 -15.76
C GLN A 15 -0.17 -0.70 -16.77
N LYS A 16 -0.55 -1.41 -17.84
CA LYS A 16 -1.53 -0.92 -18.83
C LYS A 16 -2.93 -0.71 -18.25
N ILE A 17 -3.34 -1.51 -17.27
CA ILE A 17 -4.63 -1.34 -16.59
C ILE A 17 -4.53 -0.16 -15.62
N PHE A 18 -3.46 -0.12 -14.81
CA PHE A 18 -3.22 0.95 -13.84
C PHE A 18 -3.17 2.33 -14.50
N SER A 19 -2.51 2.45 -15.66
CA SER A 19 -2.34 3.72 -16.36
C SER A 19 -3.64 4.36 -16.86
N LYS A 20 -4.75 3.61 -16.92
CA LYS A 20 -6.06 4.15 -17.30
C LYS A 20 -6.65 5.08 -16.22
N ASP A 21 -6.31 4.84 -14.96
CA ASP A 21 -6.76 5.62 -13.81
C ASP A 21 -5.74 5.48 -12.65
N PRO A 22 -4.53 6.05 -12.81
CA PRO A 22 -3.44 5.82 -11.86
C PRO A 22 -3.79 6.33 -10.46
N LEU A 23 -4.48 7.48 -10.36
CA LEU A 23 -4.90 8.04 -9.08
C LEU A 23 -5.97 7.17 -8.42
N GLY A 24 -7.02 6.77 -9.15
CA GLY A 24 -8.09 5.95 -8.57
C GLY A 24 -7.62 4.55 -8.19
N PHE A 25 -6.68 3.94 -8.92
CA PHE A 25 -6.06 2.68 -8.47
C PHE A 25 -5.18 2.88 -7.24
N MET A 26 -4.34 3.93 -7.21
CA MET A 26 -3.50 4.23 -6.05
C MET A 26 -4.34 4.37 -4.78
N LEU A 27 -5.40 5.19 -4.79
CA LEU A 27 -6.29 5.39 -3.65
C LEU A 27 -6.93 4.09 -3.15
N ARG A 28 -7.40 3.23 -4.08
CA ARG A 28 -8.02 1.95 -3.70
C ARG A 28 -7.00 0.93 -3.18
N ILE A 29 -5.75 0.96 -3.66
CA ILE A 29 -4.66 0.14 -3.12
C ILE A 29 -4.31 0.62 -1.70
N GLU A 30 -4.18 1.93 -1.51
CA GLU A 30 -3.92 2.53 -0.21
C GLU A 30 -5.01 2.15 0.81
N GLU A 31 -6.28 2.22 0.39
CA GLU A 31 -7.45 1.79 1.18
C GLU A 31 -7.39 0.30 1.54
N LEU A 32 -7.07 -0.57 0.57
CA LEU A 32 -6.96 -2.00 0.80
C LEU A 32 -5.87 -2.34 1.82
N VAL A 33 -4.68 -1.75 1.68
CA VAL A 33 -3.56 -1.96 2.60
C VAL A 33 -3.89 -1.40 3.99
N GLY A 34 -4.49 -0.21 4.05
CA GLY A 34 -4.92 0.42 5.31
C GLY A 34 -5.96 -0.41 6.07
N LYS A 35 -6.93 -0.99 5.36
CA LYS A 35 -7.91 -1.92 5.91
C LYS A 35 -7.26 -3.21 6.41
N MET A 36 -6.35 -3.80 5.63
CA MET A 36 -5.60 -5.00 6.03
C MET A 36 -4.86 -4.77 7.35
N HIS A 37 -4.11 -3.67 7.45
CA HIS A 37 -3.37 -3.31 8.67
C HIS A 37 -4.31 -2.99 9.85
N SER A 38 -5.46 -2.35 9.60
CA SER A 38 -6.48 -2.11 10.63
C SER A 38 -7.05 -3.38 11.25
N LEU A 39 -7.06 -4.47 10.50
CA LEU A 39 -7.46 -5.80 10.96
C LEU A 39 -6.30 -6.56 11.63
N GLY A 40 -5.12 -5.96 11.74
CA GLY A 40 -3.93 -6.56 12.32
C GLY A 40 -3.25 -7.57 11.39
N ILE A 41 -3.61 -7.56 10.11
CA ILE A 41 -3.07 -8.46 9.09
C ILE A 41 -1.83 -7.80 8.48
N THR A 42 -0.75 -8.55 8.36
CA THR A 42 0.42 -8.22 7.52
C THR A 42 0.56 -9.29 6.45
N HIS A 43 0.83 -8.92 5.22
CA HIS A 43 1.06 -9.87 4.13
C HIS A 43 2.49 -10.44 4.19
N ASN A 44 3.45 -9.69 4.73
CA ASN A 44 4.88 -10.01 4.90
C ASN A 44 5.67 -10.23 3.59
N HIS A 45 5.03 -10.09 2.44
CA HIS A 45 5.65 -10.13 1.12
C HIS A 45 4.89 -9.21 0.15
N LEU A 46 4.42 -8.07 0.64
CA LEU A 46 3.60 -7.14 -0.13
C LEU A 46 4.48 -6.28 -1.04
N HIS A 47 4.40 -6.51 -2.35
CA HIS A 47 5.07 -5.75 -3.41
C HIS A 47 4.18 -5.69 -4.66
N GLY A 48 4.60 -4.94 -5.69
CA GLY A 48 3.83 -4.77 -6.94
C GLY A 48 3.30 -6.08 -7.54
N GLY A 49 4.13 -7.12 -7.65
CA GLY A 49 3.71 -8.44 -8.15
C GLY A 49 2.68 -9.18 -7.30
N ASN A 50 2.54 -8.86 -6.01
CA ASN A 50 1.53 -9.44 -5.14
C ASN A 50 0.27 -8.56 -4.99
N ILE A 51 0.18 -7.48 -5.77
CA ILE A 51 -1.03 -6.69 -5.92
C ILE A 51 -1.44 -6.82 -7.38
N ALA A 52 -2.61 -7.39 -7.64
CA ALA A 52 -3.09 -7.64 -8.99
C ALA A 52 -4.29 -6.78 -9.35
N LEU A 53 -4.34 -6.37 -10.62
CA LEU A 53 -5.51 -5.72 -11.22
C LEU A 53 -6.21 -6.70 -12.17
N THR A 54 -7.51 -6.89 -11.98
CA THR A 54 -8.33 -7.65 -12.93
C THR A 54 -8.70 -6.79 -14.13
N ARG A 55 -9.11 -7.40 -15.24
CA ARG A 55 -9.63 -6.68 -16.41
C ARG A 55 -10.86 -5.81 -16.10
N LYS A 56 -11.59 -6.16 -15.04
CA LYS A 56 -12.74 -5.41 -14.52
C LYS A 56 -12.34 -4.25 -13.60
N GLY A 57 -11.04 -4.00 -13.43
CA GLY A 57 -10.51 -2.94 -12.59
C GLY A 57 -10.61 -3.21 -11.09
N GLN A 58 -10.74 -4.48 -10.68
CA GLN A 58 -10.71 -4.88 -9.26
C GLN A 58 -9.26 -5.07 -8.80
N ILE A 59 -8.99 -4.75 -7.54
CA ILE A 59 -7.69 -4.99 -6.90
C ILE A 59 -7.77 -6.26 -6.07
N VAL A 60 -6.78 -7.14 -6.22
CA VAL A 60 -6.69 -8.41 -5.51
C VAL A 60 -5.30 -8.57 -4.93
N LEU A 61 -5.19 -9.04 -3.68
CA LEU A 61 -3.91 -9.47 -3.11
C LEU A 61 -3.63 -10.91 -3.53
N LEU A 62 -2.43 -11.16 -4.05
CA LEU A 62 -1.95 -12.49 -4.41
C LEU A 62 -1.08 -13.06 -3.28
N ASP A 63 -0.70 -14.33 -3.40
CA ASP A 63 0.28 -15.00 -2.52
C ASP A 63 0.14 -14.69 -1.00
N LEU A 64 -1.02 -15.05 -0.45
CA LEU A 64 -1.29 -14.89 0.99
C LEU A 64 -0.60 -15.96 1.86
N SER A 65 0.31 -16.77 1.31
CA SER A 65 0.96 -17.87 2.01
C SER A 65 1.79 -17.40 3.21
N ALA A 66 2.40 -16.22 3.10
CA ALA A 66 3.18 -15.58 4.14
C ALA A 66 2.35 -14.65 5.05
N ALA A 67 1.06 -14.46 4.77
CA ALA A 67 0.22 -13.52 5.51
C ALA A 67 0.07 -13.95 6.97
N ARG A 68 0.17 -13.00 7.89
CA ARG A 68 0.05 -13.22 9.32
C ARG A 68 -0.95 -12.26 9.93
N MET A 69 -1.82 -12.81 10.77
CA MET A 69 -2.69 -12.03 11.62
C MET A 69 -2.01 -11.85 12.98
N ALA A 70 -1.89 -10.61 13.43
CA ALA A 70 -1.47 -10.31 14.79
C ALA A 70 -2.63 -9.69 15.56
N LYS A 71 -2.76 -10.09 16.83
CA LYS A 71 -3.66 -9.42 17.75
C LYS A 71 -3.15 -7.99 17.97
N ILE A 72 -3.90 -7.00 17.51
CA ILE A 72 -3.59 -5.60 17.80
C ILE A 72 -3.74 -5.40 19.32
N PRO A 73 -2.71 -4.90 20.02
CA PRO A 73 -2.83 -4.58 21.43
C PRO A 73 -3.97 -3.58 21.65
N LYS A 74 -4.69 -3.68 22.77
CA LYS A 74 -5.75 -2.70 23.12
C LYS A 74 -5.23 -1.25 23.14
N LYS A 75 -3.94 -1.07 23.44
CA LYS A 75 -3.23 0.22 23.43
C LYS A 75 -1.93 0.04 22.63
N PRO A 76 -1.98 0.06 21.29
CA PRO A 76 -0.80 -0.14 20.48
C PRO A 76 0.15 1.05 20.69
N THR A 77 1.45 0.77 20.84
CA THR A 77 2.47 1.84 20.94
C THR A 77 2.95 2.21 19.55
N LYS A 78 3.43 3.44 19.34
CA LYS A 78 4.05 3.88 18.08
C LYS A 78 5.09 2.85 17.60
N LYS A 79 6.03 2.48 18.48
CA LYS A 79 7.07 1.47 18.22
C LYS A 79 6.51 0.12 17.74
N TRP A 80 5.40 -0.35 18.32
CA TRP A 80 4.77 -1.59 17.89
C TRP A 80 4.21 -1.47 16.47
N ILE A 81 3.48 -0.40 16.18
CA ILE A 81 2.85 -0.18 14.87
C ILE A 81 3.91 -0.09 13.78
N VAL A 82 4.99 0.63 14.05
CA VAL A 82 6.16 0.76 13.19
C VAL A 82 6.77 -0.61 12.92
N LYS A 83 7.18 -1.32 13.96
CA LYS A 83 7.80 -2.64 13.83
C LYS A 83 6.91 -3.60 13.03
N LYS A 84 5.59 -3.44 13.14
CA LYS A 84 4.63 -4.34 12.50
C LYS A 84 4.39 -4.03 11.02
N PHE A 85 4.21 -2.76 10.65
CA PHE A 85 3.73 -2.39 9.30
C PHE A 85 4.74 -1.62 8.45
N HIS A 86 5.85 -1.16 9.03
CA HIS A 86 6.81 -0.26 8.35
C HIS A 86 7.30 -0.82 7.01
N ASN A 87 7.77 -2.08 6.98
CA ASN A 87 8.30 -2.67 5.75
C ASN A 87 7.24 -2.69 4.63
N GLU A 88 5.99 -3.05 4.94
CA GLU A 88 4.93 -3.13 3.92
C GLU A 88 4.52 -1.75 3.43
N LEU A 89 4.42 -0.77 4.32
CA LEU A 89 4.12 0.62 3.96
C LEU A 89 5.12 1.15 2.94
N TRP A 90 6.42 0.97 3.19
CA TRP A 90 7.46 1.47 2.31
C TRP A 90 7.60 0.66 1.03
N THR A 91 7.45 -0.66 1.07
CA THR A 91 7.50 -1.48 -0.15
C THR A 91 6.35 -1.16 -1.10
N VAL A 92 5.14 -0.95 -0.58
CA VAL A 92 3.98 -0.51 -1.37
C VAL A 92 4.21 0.90 -1.92
N ALA A 93 4.63 1.85 -1.07
CA ALA A 93 4.90 3.21 -1.51
C ALA A 93 5.97 3.28 -2.60
N ASN A 94 7.05 2.50 -2.47
CA ASN A 94 8.09 2.39 -3.49
C ASN A 94 7.55 1.80 -4.80
N SER A 95 6.75 0.73 -4.73
CA SER A 95 6.15 0.09 -5.91
C SER A 95 5.23 1.06 -6.66
N LEU A 96 4.35 1.77 -5.94
CA LEU A 96 3.41 2.72 -6.53
C LEU A 96 4.11 3.96 -7.08
N ALA A 97 5.08 4.52 -6.36
CA ALA A 97 5.86 5.66 -6.84
C ALA A 97 6.65 5.31 -8.12
N TYR A 98 7.25 4.11 -8.16
CA TYR A 98 7.94 3.62 -9.35
C TYR A 98 7.00 3.52 -10.55
N LEU A 99 5.80 2.97 -10.36
CA LEU A 99 4.80 2.88 -11.44
C LEU A 99 4.40 4.26 -11.97
N ILE A 100 4.13 5.21 -11.08
CA ILE A 100 3.75 6.58 -11.47
C ILE A 100 4.88 7.28 -12.26
N GLU A 101 6.14 7.07 -11.86
CA GLU A 101 7.29 7.61 -12.57
C GLU A 101 7.39 7.10 -14.01
N HIS A 102 7.03 5.84 -14.24
CA HIS A 102 7.25 5.15 -15.53
C HIS A 102 5.99 5.10 -16.42
N ILE A 103 4.83 5.53 -15.94
CA ILE A 103 3.59 5.54 -16.71
C ILE A 103 3.42 6.84 -17.48
N LYS A 104 3.33 6.76 -18.82
CA LYS A 104 2.94 7.89 -19.68
C LYS A 104 1.55 8.41 -19.29
N GLY A 105 1.40 9.73 -19.16
CA GLY A 105 0.12 10.36 -18.78
C GLY A 105 -0.02 10.64 -17.27
N ALA A 106 0.95 10.23 -16.45
CA ALA A 106 0.98 10.50 -15.01
C ALA A 106 1.87 11.70 -14.64
N GLU A 107 2.24 12.55 -15.59
CA GLU A 107 3.20 13.66 -15.41
C GLU A 107 2.80 14.61 -14.27
N ALA A 108 1.49 14.84 -14.09
CA ALA A 108 0.95 15.65 -13.00
C ALA A 108 1.19 15.05 -11.60
N LEU A 109 1.44 13.74 -11.51
CA LEU A 109 1.74 13.00 -10.27
C LEU A 109 3.24 12.83 -10.04
N ARG A 110 4.08 13.03 -11.07
CA ARG A 110 5.55 12.88 -11.03
C ARG A 110 6.26 14.07 -10.38
N GLY A 111 5.68 14.65 -9.32
CA GLY A 111 6.37 15.64 -8.50
C GLY A 111 7.63 15.07 -7.84
N ASN A 112 7.99 15.57 -6.66
CA ASN A 112 9.08 14.95 -5.91
C ASN A 112 8.69 13.52 -5.50
N LEU A 113 9.38 12.49 -6.05
CA LEU A 113 9.14 11.07 -5.74
C LEU A 113 9.21 10.78 -4.25
N PHE A 114 10.07 11.51 -3.55
CA PHE A 114 10.16 11.42 -2.10
C PHE A 114 8.84 11.84 -1.44
N SER A 115 8.32 13.01 -1.82
CA SER A 115 7.03 13.52 -1.35
C SER A 115 5.85 12.62 -1.76
N LEU A 116 5.92 11.98 -2.93
CA LEU A 116 4.91 11.02 -3.38
C LEU A 116 4.86 9.78 -2.49
N ARG A 117 6.01 9.18 -2.18
CA ARG A 117 6.07 8.01 -1.29
C ARG A 117 5.54 8.34 0.10
N GLU A 118 5.93 9.49 0.63
CA GLU A 118 5.41 9.97 1.92
C GLU A 118 3.89 10.15 1.85
N ALA A 119 3.37 10.78 0.79
CA ALA A 119 1.93 10.95 0.60
C ALA A 119 1.19 9.60 0.59
N ILE A 120 1.72 8.61 -0.12
CA ILE A 120 1.15 7.25 -0.17
C ILE A 120 1.11 6.62 1.23
N VAL A 121 2.21 6.69 1.99
CA VAL A 121 2.24 6.16 3.36
C VAL A 121 1.24 6.91 4.26
N GLY A 122 1.16 8.23 4.14
CA GLY A 122 0.19 9.06 4.86
C GLY A 122 -1.24 8.66 4.56
N ASN A 123 -1.56 8.47 3.29
CA ASN A 123 -2.87 8.02 2.85
C ASN A 123 -3.20 6.65 3.43
N ILE A 124 -2.31 5.66 3.34
CA ILE A 124 -2.55 4.33 3.94
C ILE A 124 -2.84 4.44 5.44
N VAL A 125 -2.02 5.21 6.17
CA VAL A 125 -2.19 5.36 7.63
C VAL A 125 -3.47 6.12 7.97
N SER A 126 -3.92 7.06 7.12
CA SER A 126 -5.18 7.78 7.33
C SER A 126 -6.41 6.85 7.33
N GLN A 127 -6.29 5.69 6.67
CA GLN A 127 -7.31 4.63 6.61
C GLN A 127 -7.31 3.75 7.86
N TYR A 128 -6.32 3.89 8.75
CA TYR A 128 -6.32 3.14 10.00
C TYR A 128 -7.56 3.50 10.83
N SER A 129 -8.06 2.53 11.59
CA SER A 129 -9.22 2.72 12.46
C SER A 129 -8.88 2.50 13.94
N GLY A 130 -9.77 2.96 14.82
CA GLY A 130 -9.66 2.77 16.26
C GLY A 130 -8.37 3.36 16.86
N GLU A 131 -7.72 2.58 17.72
CA GLU A 131 -6.53 3.02 18.46
C GLU A 131 -5.29 3.16 17.57
N LEU A 132 -5.23 2.51 16.40
CA LEU A 132 -4.12 2.69 15.46
C LEU A 132 -4.08 4.12 14.89
N LYS A 133 -5.24 4.64 14.46
CA LYS A 133 -5.37 5.99 13.92
C LYS A 133 -4.96 7.07 14.92
N LYS A 134 -5.34 6.89 16.19
CA LYS A 134 -5.03 7.84 17.27
C LYS A 134 -3.53 7.92 17.59
N LYS A 135 -2.74 6.92 17.20
CA LYS A 135 -1.34 6.77 17.59
C LYS A 135 -0.35 7.13 16.50
N LEU A 136 -0.75 7.10 15.23
CA LEU A 136 0.09 7.51 14.14
C LEU A 136 -0.35 8.87 13.59
N ASP A 137 0.39 9.90 14.00
CA ASP A 137 0.39 11.20 13.34
C ASP A 137 1.45 11.22 12.22
N TRP A 138 1.36 12.21 11.33
CA TRP A 138 2.30 12.41 10.22
C TRP A 138 3.76 12.53 10.67
N ASN A 139 4.00 13.22 11.79
CA ASN A 139 5.34 13.37 12.35
C ASN A 139 5.95 12.03 12.77
N THR A 140 5.12 11.09 13.22
CA THR A 140 5.54 9.73 13.56
C THR A 140 5.97 8.97 12.33
N ILE A 141 5.24 9.10 11.21
CA ILE A 141 5.57 8.46 9.93
C ILE A 141 6.90 8.98 9.38
N LEU A 142 7.11 10.30 9.40
CA LEU A 142 8.36 10.93 8.97
C LEU A 142 9.57 10.47 9.80
N ALA A 143 9.37 10.24 11.09
CA ALA A 143 10.43 9.72 11.97
C ALA A 143 10.84 8.27 11.61
N LEU A 144 9.99 7.51 10.90
CA LEU A 144 10.27 6.13 10.50
C LEU A 144 11.22 6.03 9.32
N ARG A 145 11.50 7.15 8.65
CA ARG A 145 12.39 7.27 7.49
C ARG A 145 13.83 6.77 7.74
N LYS A 146 14.27 6.73 9.01
CA LYS A 146 15.66 6.49 9.41
C LYS A 146 15.95 5.08 9.95
N MET A 147 14.95 4.21 9.95
CA MET A 147 15.08 2.81 10.39
C MET A 147 15.36 1.90 9.20
#